data_AF-A0A9X5XEY5-F1
#
_entry.id   AF-A0A9X5XEY5-F1
#
_cell.length_a   1.000
_cell.length_b   1.000
_cell.length_c   1.000
_cell.angle_alpha   90.00
_cell.angle_beta   90.00
_cell.angle_gamma   90.00
#
_symmetry.space_group_name_H-M   'P 1'
#
loop_
_entity.id
_entity.type
_entity.pdbx_description
1 polymer ?
#
loop_
_entity_poly.entity_id
_entity_poly.type
_entity_poly.pdbx_seq_one_letter_code
_entity_poly.pdbx_strand_id
1 'polypeptide(L)'
;PRRIDNQLRGRSGRQGDNGASRFYLSLEDDLMRLFRAQVVDRVMAMANVPDDIPIENKMVTRAIASAQAQVEQQHFESRKDVLKFDEVLNRQRTL
;
A
#
# COMPACT_ATOMS: atom_id res chain seq x y z
N PRO A 1 -1.17 2.53 2.35
CA PRO A 1 -1.91 3.42 1.42
C PRO A 1 -1.06 4.62 1.03
N ARG A 2 -0.97 4.97 -0.27
CA ARG A 2 -0.17 6.06 -0.83
C ARG A 2 -0.43 7.39 -0.13
N ARG A 3 -1.67 7.62 0.32
CA ARG A 3 -2.02 8.82 1.10
C ARG A 3 -1.21 8.92 2.39
N ILE A 4 -1.12 7.83 3.16
CA ILE A 4 -0.41 7.81 4.45
C ILE A 4 1.09 7.90 4.22
N ASP A 5 1.61 7.22 3.19
CA ASP A 5 3.03 7.29 2.81
C ASP A 5 3.42 8.73 2.41
N ASN A 6 2.56 9.41 1.65
CA ASN A 6 2.77 10.82 1.29
C ASN A 6 2.67 11.74 2.50
N GLN A 7 1.80 11.45 3.46
CA GLN A 7 1.75 12.19 4.73
C GLN A 7 3.05 12.04 5.52
N LEU A 8 3.66 10.85 5.52
CA LEU A 8 4.97 10.64 6.15
C LEU A 8 6.07 11.39 5.41
N ARG A 9 6.09 11.30 4.07
CA ARG A 9 7.03 12.05 3.20
C ARG A 9 6.94 13.57 3.43
N GLY A 10 5.73 14.10 3.55
CA GLY A 10 5.47 15.52 3.77
C GLY A 10 5.84 16.05 5.17
N ARG A 11 6.38 15.21 6.07
CA ARG A 11 6.94 15.69 7.34
C ARG A 11 8.34 16.31 7.19
N SER A 12 9.04 16.01 6.11
CA SER A 12 10.34 16.62 5.77
C SER A 12 10.16 17.82 4.83
N GLY A 13 11.06 18.82 4.91
CA GLY A 13 11.16 19.92 3.94
C GLY A 13 9.96 20.87 3.92
N ARG A 14 9.57 21.41 5.08
CA ARG A 14 8.45 22.36 5.18
C ARG A 14 8.91 23.76 4.75
N GLN A 15 7.99 24.59 4.26
CA GLN A 15 8.26 26.00 3.90
C GLN A 15 9.45 26.22 2.93
N GLY A 16 9.78 25.23 2.09
CA GLY A 16 10.91 25.31 1.16
C GLY A 16 12.23 24.83 1.75
N ASP A 17 12.24 24.31 2.98
CA ASP A 17 13.40 23.71 3.60
C ASP A 17 13.87 22.48 2.82
N ASN A 18 15.19 22.27 2.81
CA ASN A 18 15.77 21.04 2.28
C ASN A 18 15.28 19.83 3.09
N GLY A 19 14.94 18.75 2.39
CA GLY A 19 14.40 17.55 3.02
C GLY A 19 14.53 16.32 2.15
N ALA A 20 14.70 15.16 2.78
CA ALA A 20 14.76 13.88 2.10
C ALA A 20 13.88 12.87 2.83
N SER A 21 13.27 11.97 2.06
CA SER A 21 12.54 10.82 2.61
C SER A 21 12.84 9.61 1.75
N ARG A 22 12.96 8.45 2.39
CA ARG A 22 13.15 7.17 1.72
C ARG A 22 12.36 6.11 2.46
N PHE A 23 11.72 5.24 1.70
CA PHE A 23 11.04 4.06 2.22
C PHE A 23 11.94 2.85 1.98
N TYR A 24 12.02 1.98 2.98
CA TYR A 24 12.61 0.66 2.89
C TYR A 24 11.48 -0.34 3.04
N LEU A 25 11.43 -1.33 2.16
CA LEU A 25 10.37 -2.32 2.07
C LEU A 25 11.02 -3.71 1.99
N SER A 26 10.39 -4.70 2.60
CA SER A 26 10.74 -6.10 2.48
C SER A 26 9.66 -6.88 1.73
N LEU A 27 10.06 -7.94 1.04
CA LEU A 27 9.10 -8.87 0.46
C LEU A 27 8.34 -9.68 1.52
N GLU A 28 8.83 -9.70 2.76
CA GLU A 28 8.19 -10.37 3.91
C GLU A 28 7.18 -9.46 4.64
N ASP A 29 7.07 -8.19 4.27
CA ASP A 29 6.15 -7.25 4.92
C ASP A 29 4.70 -7.71 4.79
N ASP A 30 3.85 -7.35 5.76
CA ASP A 30 2.43 -7.74 5.79
C ASP A 30 1.67 -7.37 4.50
N LEU A 31 1.99 -6.22 3.89
CA LEU A 31 1.41 -5.82 2.62
C LEU A 31 1.70 -6.84 1.51
N MET A 32 2.93 -7.36 1.46
CA MET A 32 3.39 -8.31 0.45
C MET A 32 2.87 -9.71 0.72
N ARG A 33 2.82 -10.10 2.00
CA ARG A 33 2.24 -11.38 2.46
C ARG A 33 0.77 -11.53 2.07
N LEU A 34 -0.01 -10.46 2.19
CA LEU A 34 -1.43 -10.46 1.82
C LEU A 34 -1.66 -10.54 0.30
N PHE A 35 -0.68 -10.14 -0.52
CA PHE A 35 -0.92 -9.84 -1.94
C PHE A 35 -0.53 -10.91 -2.95
N ARG A 36 0.33 -11.85 -2.56
CA ARG A 36 0.62 -13.15 -3.20
C ARG A 36 1.98 -13.63 -2.69
N ALA A 37 1.97 -14.46 -1.65
CA ALA A 37 3.15 -15.20 -1.20
C ALA A 37 3.88 -15.86 -2.39
N GLN A 38 3.14 -16.45 -3.33
CA GLN A 38 3.71 -17.12 -4.51
C GLN A 38 4.57 -16.24 -5.44
N VAL A 39 4.28 -14.94 -5.55
CA VAL A 39 5.09 -14.03 -6.38
C VAL A 39 6.34 -13.61 -5.61
N VAL A 40 6.20 -13.36 -4.30
CA VAL A 40 7.32 -13.12 -3.38
C VAL A 40 8.26 -14.33 -3.38
N ASP A 41 7.74 -15.53 -3.17
CA ASP A 41 8.49 -16.78 -3.13
C ASP A 41 9.24 -17.04 -4.43
N ARG A 42 8.60 -16.78 -5.58
CA ARG A 42 9.24 -16.94 -6.89
C ARG A 42 10.35 -15.92 -7.11
N VAL A 43 10.17 -14.67 -6.67
CA VAL A 43 11.21 -13.65 -6.74
C VAL A 43 12.37 -13.99 -5.81
N MET A 44 12.10 -14.38 -4.56
CA MET A 44 13.11 -14.82 -3.60
C MET A 44 13.89 -16.04 -4.12
N ALA A 45 13.20 -17.04 -4.68
CA ALA A 45 13.80 -18.23 -5.24
C ALA A 45 14.61 -17.96 -6.52
N MET A 46 14.16 -17.02 -7.37
CA MET A 46 14.89 -16.61 -8.57
C MET A 46 16.05 -15.69 -8.27
N ALA A 47 15.97 -14.95 -7.17
CA ALA A 47 16.96 -13.95 -6.84
C ALA A 47 18.30 -14.62 -6.51
N ASN A 48 18.34 -15.63 -5.62
CA ASN A 48 19.63 -16.03 -4.99
C ASN A 48 20.47 -14.79 -4.58
N VAL A 49 19.79 -13.66 -4.38
CA VAL A 49 20.39 -12.35 -4.15
C VAL A 49 20.66 -12.34 -2.65
N PRO A 50 21.90 -12.09 -2.23
CA PRO A 50 22.22 -11.91 -0.83
C PRO A 50 21.24 -10.95 -0.15
N ASP A 51 20.78 -11.29 1.06
CA ASP A 51 19.72 -10.57 1.79
C ASP A 51 20.04 -9.09 2.05
N ASP A 52 21.30 -8.69 1.89
CA ASP A 52 21.83 -7.35 2.08
C ASP A 52 21.86 -6.49 0.80
N ILE A 53 21.50 -7.05 -0.37
CA ILE A 53 21.50 -6.31 -1.65
C ILE A 53 20.09 -5.80 -1.97
N PRO A 54 19.92 -4.48 -2.20
CA PRO A 54 18.65 -3.92 -2.63
C PRO A 54 18.14 -4.53 -3.94
N ILE A 55 16.89 -4.97 -3.95
CA ILE A 55 16.24 -5.48 -5.16
C ILE A 55 15.78 -4.32 -6.03
N GLU A 56 16.50 -4.04 -7.11
CA GLU A 56 16.11 -3.06 -8.13
C GLU A 56 15.49 -3.74 -9.35
N ASN A 57 14.19 -4.06 -9.28
CA ASN A 57 13.47 -4.69 -10.39
C ASN A 57 12.12 -4.00 -10.67
N LYS A 58 11.93 -3.55 -11.91
CA LYS A 58 10.70 -2.87 -12.36
C LYS A 58 9.44 -3.71 -12.14
N MET A 59 9.53 -5.04 -12.25
CA MET A 59 8.39 -5.94 -11.99
C MET A 59 8.01 -5.94 -10.51
N VAL A 60 9.00 -5.98 -9.61
CA VAL A 60 8.79 -5.94 -8.16
C VAL A 60 8.18 -4.59 -7.76
N THR A 61 8.71 -3.48 -8.28
CA THR A 61 8.14 -2.14 -8.05
C THR A 61 6.68 -2.04 -8.49
N ARG A 62 6.34 -2.58 -9.67
CA ARG A 62 4.95 -2.61 -10.17
C ARG A 62 4.05 -3.49 -9.30
N ALA A 63 4.54 -4.63 -8.84
CA ALA A 63 3.79 -5.53 -7.96
C ALA A 63 3.45 -4.85 -6.63
N ILE A 64 4.42 -4.18 -6.00
CA ILE A 64 4.21 -3.40 -4.76
C ILE A 64 3.16 -2.30 -4.99
N ALA A 65 3.29 -1.54 -6.08
CA ALA A 65 2.34 -0.47 -6.41
C ALA A 65 0.91 -1.01 -6.65
N SER A 66 0.78 -2.17 -7.31
CA SER A 66 -0.51 -2.81 -7.56
C SER A 66 -1.14 -3.34 -6.28
N ALA A 67 -0.35 -3.94 -5.39
CA ALA A 67 -0.80 -4.43 -4.10
C ALA A 67 -1.41 -3.30 -3.27
N GLN A 68 -0.69 -2.19 -3.19
CA GLN A 68 -1.15 -1.00 -2.48
C GLN A 68 -2.45 -0.44 -3.06
N ALA A 69 -2.57 -0.36 -4.39
CA ALA A 69 -3.77 0.14 -5.06
C ALA A 69 -5.01 -0.74 -4.80
N GLN A 70 -4.85 -2.07 -4.78
CA GLN A 70 -5.99 -2.95 -4.55
C GLN A 70 -6.42 -2.99 -3.07
N VAL A 71 -5.50 -2.82 -2.10
CA VAL A 71 -5.88 -2.58 -0.68
C VAL A 71 -6.69 -1.28 -0.55
N GLU A 72 -6.28 -0.22 -1.24
CA GLU A 72 -7.03 1.04 -1.26
C GLU A 72 -8.42 0.88 -1.87
N GLN A 73 -8.54 0.12 -2.96
CA GLN A 73 -9.82 -0.19 -3.60
C GLN A 73 -10.72 -0.98 -2.66
N GLN A 74 -10.20 -2.01 -1.98
CA GLN A 74 -10.97 -2.78 -0.99
C GLN A 74 -11.52 -1.87 0.10
N HIS A 75 -10.69 -1.01 0.68
CA HIS A 75 -11.15 -0.06 1.68
C HIS A 75 -12.17 0.95 1.14
N PHE A 76 -12.06 1.35 -0.13
CA PHE A 76 -13.04 2.22 -0.78
C PHE A 76 -14.40 1.53 -0.93
N GLU A 77 -14.43 0.30 -1.44
CA GLU A 77 -15.67 -0.47 -1.57
C GLU A 77 -16.31 -0.76 -0.21
N SER A 78 -15.53 -1.15 0.81
CA SER A 78 -16.07 -1.34 2.16
C SER A 78 -16.73 -0.08 2.72
N ARG A 79 -16.12 1.09 2.53
CA ARG A 79 -16.74 2.37 2.95
C ARG A 79 -18.01 2.67 2.17
N LYS A 80 -18.02 2.38 0.87
CA LYS A 80 -19.19 2.58 0.02
C LYS A 80 -20.34 1.68 0.46
N ASP A 81 -20.08 0.43 0.79
CA ASP A 81 -21.11 -0.49 1.26
C ASP A 81 -21.67 -0.09 2.62
N VAL A 82 -20.81 0.33 3.56
CA VAL A 82 -21.27 0.89 4.85
C VAL A 82 -22.21 2.08 4.63
N LEU A 83 -21.86 3.01 3.74
CA LEU A 83 -22.70 4.16 3.43
C LEU A 83 -24.06 3.74 2.83
N LYS A 84 -24.09 2.80 1.88
CA LYS A 84 -25.34 2.31 1.29
C LYS A 84 -26.31 1.75 2.34
N PHE A 85 -25.80 0.99 3.30
CA PHE A 85 -26.63 0.44 4.38
C PHE A 85 -27.09 1.53 5.35
N ASP A 86 -26.24 2.51 5.65
CA ASP A 86 -26.59 3.64 6.50
C ASP A 86 -27.68 4.53 5.87
N GLU A 87 -27.64 4.76 4.56
CA GLU A 87 -28.66 5.56 3.85
C GLU A 87 -30.09 5.02 4.03
N VAL A 88 -30.25 3.69 4.05
CA VAL A 88 -31.57 3.05 4.28
C VAL A 88 -32.07 3.34 5.69
N LEU A 89 -31.20 3.19 6.70
CA LEU A 89 -31.56 3.47 8.09
C LEU A 89 -31.78 4.97 8.32
N ASN A 90 -30.99 5.82 7.66
CA ASN A 90 -31.10 7.26 7.79
C ASN A 90 -32.45 7.76 7.27
N ARG A 91 -32.91 7.26 6.11
CA ARG A 91 -34.27 7.55 5.61
C ARG A 91 -35.36 7.21 6.62
N GLN A 92 -35.22 6.11 7.34
CA GLN A 92 -36.18 5.70 8.38
C GLN A 92 -36.13 6.59 9.62
N ARG A 93 -34.98 7.21 9.93
CA ARG A 93 -34.81 8.13 11.07
C ARG A 93 -35.29 9.56 10.79
N THR A 94 -35.29 9.97 9.52
CA THR A 94 -35.64 11.33 9.10
C THR A 94 -37.11 11.49 8.68
N LEU A 95 -37.91 10.42 8.78
CA LEU A 95 -39.37 10.46 8.68
C LEU A 95 -39.98 10.75 10.07
#